data_AF-A0A951AIY7-F1
#
_entry.id   AF-A0A951AIY7-F1
#
_cell.length_a   1.000
_cell.length_b   1.000
_cell.length_c   1.000
_cell.angle_alpha   90.00
_cell.angle_beta   90.00
_cell.angle_gamma   90.00
#
_symmetry.space_group_name_H-M   'P 1'
#
loop_
_entity.id
_entity.type
_entity.pdbx_description
1 polymer ?
#
loop_
_entity_poly.entity_id
_entity_poly.type
_entity_poly.pdbx_seq_one_letter_code
_entity_poly.pdbx_strand_id
1 'polypeptide(L)' 'MKTPPDISGNDLVTCLCRHWDYHFIKQIGRHVRLETLSPRFQRVTIPLHDTIKDGLVAAILKTVASHKRVEVHNVLDTF' A
#
# COMPACT_ATOMS: atom_id res chain seq x y z
N MET A 1 -15.45 4.91 6.43
CA MET A 1 -14.68 3.88 7.17
C MET A 1 -13.54 4.55 7.90
N LYS A 2 -13.20 4.04 9.10
CA LYS A 2 -12.10 4.55 9.90
C LYS A 2 -10.85 3.73 9.55
N THR A 3 -9.80 4.37 9.06
CA THR A 3 -8.48 3.74 8.92
C THR A 3 -7.98 3.34 10.31
N PRO A 4 -7.35 2.17 10.49
CA PRO A 4 -6.61 1.86 11.72
C PRO A 4 -5.66 3.03 12.04
N PRO A 5 -5.59 3.48 13.29
CA PRO A 5 -4.63 4.50 13.67
C PRO A 5 -3.21 3.97 13.47
N ASP A 6 -2.28 4.88 13.18
CA ASP A 6 -0.83 4.65 13.24
C ASP A 6 -0.25 3.64 12.24
N ILE A 7 -0.84 3.50 11.05
CA ILE A 7 -0.26 2.67 9.98
C ILE A 7 1.11 3.25 9.56
N SER A 8 2.16 2.45 9.73
CA SER A 8 3.52 2.79 9.31
C SER A 8 3.72 2.49 7.81
N GLY A 9 4.80 3.05 7.26
CA GLY A 9 5.22 2.70 5.90
C GLY A 9 5.59 1.23 5.74
N ASN A 10 6.14 0.61 6.79
CA ASN A 10 6.50 -0.81 6.78
C ASN A 10 5.26 -1.72 6.79
N ASP A 11 4.19 -1.32 7.49
CA ASP A 11 2.92 -2.06 7.49
C ASP A 11 2.31 -2.06 6.10
N LEU A 12 2.31 -0.90 5.43
CA LEU A 12 1.87 -0.79 4.03
C LEU A 12 2.67 -1.70 3.10
N VAL A 13 4.01 -1.65 3.18
CA VAL A 13 4.86 -2.50 2.33
C VAL A 13 4.58 -3.98 2.60
N THR A 14 4.53 -4.37 3.86
CA THR A 14 4.32 -5.77 4.26
C THR A 14 2.95 -6.28 3.81
N CYS A 15 1.89 -5.52 4.08
CA CYS A 15 0.52 -5.85 3.68
C CYS A 15 0.40 -6.01 2.16
N LEU A 16 0.90 -5.05 1.39
CA LEU A 16 0.82 -5.09 -0.07
C LEU A 16 1.61 -6.25 -0.68
N CYS A 17 2.79 -6.56 -0.13
CA CYS A 17 3.57 -7.69 -0.60
C CYS A 17 2.95 -9.05 -0.23
N ARG A 18 2.37 -9.18 0.97
CA ARG A 18 1.82 -10.45 1.46
C ARG A 18 0.46 -10.79 0.86
N HIS A 19 -0.41 -9.80 0.70
CA HIS A 19 -1.83 -10.03 0.39
C HIS A 19 -2.24 -9.55 -1.01
N TRP A 20 -1.45 -8.68 -1.63
CA TRP A 20 -1.85 -7.96 -2.84
C TRP A 20 -0.89 -8.14 -4.02
N ASP A 21 -0.02 -9.15 -3.99
CA ASP A 21 0.88 -9.51 -5.10
C ASP A 21 1.75 -8.33 -5.59
N TYR A 22 2.16 -7.47 -4.66
CA TYR A 22 3.20 -6.49 -4.91
C TYR A 22 4.57 -7.08 -4.59
N HIS A 23 5.58 -6.65 -5.32
CA HIS A 23 6.96 -7.04 -5.12
C HIS A 23 7.83 -5.82 -4.91
N PHE A 24 8.81 -5.95 -4.02
CA PHE A 24 9.81 -4.93 -3.79
C PHE A 24 10.73 -4.78 -5.02
N ILE A 25 10.96 -3.54 -5.43
CA ILE A 25 11.86 -3.23 -6.55
C ILE A 25 13.13 -2.54 -6.06
N LYS A 26 12.97 -1.45 -5.32
CA LYS A 26 14.10 -0.72 -4.73
C LYS A 26 13.64 0.22 -3.64
N GLN A 27 14.59 0.62 -2.81
CA GLN A 27 14.44 1.72 -1.87
C GLN A 27 15.42 2.83 -2.22
N ILE A 28 14.95 4.07 -2.23
CA ILE A 28 15.80 5.27 -2.36
C ILE A 28 15.46 6.20 -1.21
N GLY A 29 16.42 6.37 -0.29
CA GLY A 29 16.16 7.07 0.97
C GLY A 29 15.03 6.39 1.74
N ARG A 30 14.05 7.18 2.20
CA ARG A 30 12.86 6.69 2.91
C ARG A 30 11.67 6.38 2.00
N HIS A 31 11.90 6.00 0.74
CA HIS A 31 10.83 5.63 -0.18
C HIS A 31 11.10 4.25 -0.79
N VAL A 32 10.15 3.35 -0.62
CA VAL A 32 10.15 2.02 -1.24
C VAL A 32 9.29 2.06 -2.49
N ARG A 33 9.78 1.44 -3.56
CA ARG A 33 9.03 1.25 -4.78
C ARG A 33 8.59 -0.20 -4.89
N LEU A 34 7.28 -0.40 -4.99
CA LEU A 34 6.65 -1.70 -5.18
C LEU A 34 6.01 -1.77 -6.56
N GLU A 35 5.95 -2.96 -7.15
CA GLU A 35 5.19 -3.19 -8.38
C GLU A 35 4.42 -4.50 -8.35
N THR A 36 3.39 -4.58 -9.19
CA THR A 36 2.60 -5.80 -9.40
C THR A 36 2.32 -5.92 -10.90
N LEU A 37 2.24 -7.14 -11.41
CA LEU A 37 1.84 -7.42 -12.80
C LEU A 37 0.35 -7.76 -12.92
N SER A 38 -0.33 -8.04 -11.81
CA SER A 38 -1.72 -8.51 -11.79
C SER A 38 -2.67 -7.47 -11.18
N PRO A 39 -3.84 -7.16 -11.77
CA PRO A 39 -4.34 -7.66 -13.06
C PRO A 39 -3.66 -6.99 -14.27
N ARG A 40 -2.88 -5.93 -14.04
CA ARG A 40 -2.01 -5.28 -15.03
C ARG A 40 -0.82 -4.66 -14.31
N PHE A 41 0.21 -4.28 -15.04
CA PHE A 41 1.35 -3.56 -14.46
C PHE A 41 0.89 -2.31 -13.68
N GLN A 42 1.33 -2.19 -12.43
CA GLN A 42 1.26 -0.96 -11.65
C GLN A 42 2.48 -0.87 -10.76
N ARG A 43 2.95 0.37 -10.54
CA ARG A 43 4.03 0.67 -9.62
C ARG A 43 3.58 1.74 -8.64
N VAL A 44 3.80 1.50 -7.35
CA VAL A 44 3.45 2.42 -6.26
C VAL A 44 4.70 2.76 -5.45
N THR A 45 4.74 3.96 -4.87
CA THR A 45 5.82 4.41 -4.01
C THR A 45 5.28 4.60 -2.59
N ILE A 46 5.89 3.95 -1.62
CA ILE A 46 5.50 3.98 -0.21
C ILE A 46 6.59 4.69 0.59
N PRO A 47 6.28 5.78 1.31
CA PRO A 47 7.22 6.37 2.26
C PRO A 47 7.38 5.47 3.49
N LEU A 48 8.61 5.25 3.95
CA LEU A 48 8.96 4.52 5.16
C LEU A 48 9.11 5.50 6.34
N HIS A 49 7.99 6.00 6.85
CA HIS A 49 7.93 6.70 8.13
C HIS A 49 7.16 5.87 9.15
N ASP A 50 7.45 6.10 10.43
CA ASP A 50 6.85 5.37 11.56
C ASP A 50 5.32 5.55 11.59
N THR A 51 4.84 6.71 11.16
CA THR A 51 3.42 6.98 10.97
C THR A 51 3.20 7.70 9.66
N ILE A 52 2.30 7.18 8.84
CA ILE A 52 1.86 7.83 7.61
C ILE A 52 0.57 8.60 7.90
N LYS A 53 0.49 9.85 7.42
CA LYS A 53 -0.73 10.66 7.53
C LYS A 53 -1.92 9.91 6.95
N ASP A 54 -3.04 9.88 7.67
CA ASP A 54 -4.27 9.17 7.27
C ASP A 54 -4.70 9.44 5.82
N GLY A 55 -4.57 10.70 5.38
CA GLY A 55 -4.91 11.08 4.00
C GLY A 55 -4.05 10.37 2.95
N LEU A 56 -2.76 10.18 3.24
CA LEU A 56 -1.85 9.45 2.34
C LEU A 56 -2.11 7.95 2.39
N VAL A 57 -2.34 7.38 3.58
CA VAL A 57 -2.77 5.98 3.71
C VAL A 57 -4.04 5.75 2.89
N ALA A 58 -5.07 6.58 3.06
CA ALA A 58 -6.33 6.48 2.33
C ALA A 58 -6.13 6.60 0.80
N ALA A 59 -5.22 7.47 0.34
CA ALA A 59 -4.90 7.60 -1.07
C ALA A 59 -4.22 6.33 -1.64
N ILE A 60 -3.28 5.74 -0.88
CA ILE A 60 -2.62 4.48 -1.26
C ILE A 60 -3.64 3.35 -1.32
N LEU A 61 -4.47 3.18 -0.27
CA LEU A 61 -5.50 2.13 -0.23
C LEU A 61 -6.48 2.25 -1.40
N LYS A 62 -6.94 3.46 -1.72
CA LYS A 62 -7.81 3.70 -2.90
C LYS A 62 -7.12 3.34 -4.21
N THR A 63 -5.84 3.66 -4.34
CA THR A 63 -5.04 3.36 -5.54
C THR A 63 -4.89 1.86 -5.75
N VAL A 64 -4.64 1.11 -4.67
CA VAL A 64 -4.51 -0.36 -4.68
C VAL A 64 -5.87 -1.01 -4.95
N ALA A 65 -6.91 -0.62 -4.20
CA ALA A 65 -8.26 -1.16 -4.36
C ALA A 65 -8.79 -0.97 -5.78
N SER A 66 -8.63 0.24 -6.34
CA SER A 66 -9.03 0.53 -7.72
C SER A 66 -8.27 -0.32 -8.74
N HIS A 67 -6.96 -0.52 -8.55
CA HIS A 67 -6.15 -1.36 -9.44
C HIS A 67 -6.56 -2.83 -9.39
N LYS A 68 -6.82 -3.34 -8.19
CA LYS A 68 -7.21 -4.72 -7.93
C LYS A 68 -8.70 -4.99 -8.15
N ARG A 69 -9.48 -3.95 -8.48
CA ARG A 69 -10.93 -4.02 -8.71
C ARG A 69 -11.70 -4.58 -7.52
N VAL A 70 -11.32 -4.13 -6.33
CA VAL A 70 -11.96 -4.46 -5.06
C VAL A 70 -12.36 -3.17 -4.35
N GLU A 71 -13.14 -3.30 -3.29
CA GLU A 71 -13.47 -2.16 -2.44
C GLU A 71 -12.31 -1.84 -1.49
N VAL A 72 -12.23 -0.57 -1.05
CA VAL A 72 -11.16 -0.12 -0.15
C VAL A 72 -11.13 -0.92 1.16
N HIS A 73 -12.29 -1.37 1.64
CA HIS A 73 -12.38 -2.17 2.86
C HIS A 73 -11.64 -3.50 2.74
N ASN A 74 -11.66 -4.14 1.56
CA ASN A 74 -10.96 -5.41 1.38
C ASN A 74 -9.45 -5.26 1.59
N VAL A 75 -8.87 -4.13 1.18
CA VAL A 75 -7.45 -3.81 1.40
C VAL A 75 -7.18 -3.44 2.86
N LEU A 76 -8.13 -2.75 3.49
CA LEU A 76 -7.99 -2.35 4.89
C LEU A 76 -8.05 -3.53 5.85
N ASP A 77 -8.89 -4.52 5.57
CA ASP A 77 -9.10 -5.69 6.42
C ASP A 77 -7.91 -6.67 6.39
N THR A 78 -6.87 -6.41 5.59
CA THR A 78 -5.62 -7.18 5.54
C THR A 78 -4.47 -6.59 6.36
N PHE A 79 -4.70 -5.50 7.10
CA PHE A 79 -3.72 -4.90 8.02
C PHE A 79 -3.77 -5.55 9.40
#